data_AF-A0A6I6FM55-F1
#
_entry.id   AF-A0A6I6FM55-F1
#
_cell.length_a   1.000
_cell.length_b   1.000
_cell.length_c   1.000
_cell.angle_alpha   90.00
_cell.angle_beta   90.00
_cell.angle_gamma   90.00
#
_symmetry.space_group_name_H-M   'P 1'
#
loop_
_entity.id
_entity.type
_entity.pdbx_description
1 polymer ?
#
loop_
_entity_poly.entity_id
_entity_poly.type
_entity_poly.pdbx_seq_one_letter_code
_entity_poly.pdbx_strand_id
1 'polypeptide(L)'
;MARTSHPHLVTESRTGLERNADRRARARLGDQIIVEGPTVGVVRRDGEVVGLHHDDGSPPYDVRWSDTGKVTLFFPGPDAHIRHL
;
A
#
# COMPACT_ATOMS: atom_id res chain seq x y z
N MET A 1 0.43 -45.24 10.85
CA MET A 1 -0.14 -45.05 9.49
C MET A 1 -1.37 -44.17 9.70
N ALA A 2 -1.61 -42.97 9.18
CA ALA A 2 -1.02 -42.14 8.14
C ALA A 2 -1.14 -40.64 8.56
N ARG A 3 -0.69 -39.75 7.67
CA ARG A 3 -0.14 -38.41 7.92
C ARG A 3 -1.19 -37.32 8.25
N THR A 4 -0.78 -36.46 9.17
CA THR A 4 -1.12 -35.04 9.34
C THR A 4 -1.71 -34.35 8.10
N SER A 5 -2.94 -33.84 8.21
CA SER A 5 -3.54 -32.89 7.26
C SER A 5 -3.68 -31.53 7.94
N HIS A 6 -2.72 -30.63 7.71
CA HIS A 6 -2.82 -29.20 8.00
C HIS A 6 -3.17 -28.47 6.69
N PRO A 7 -4.33 -27.81 6.59
CA PRO A 7 -4.44 -26.57 5.81
C PRO A 7 -4.24 -25.39 6.77
N HIS A 8 -2.99 -24.94 6.85
CA HIS A 8 -2.58 -23.69 7.48
C HIS A 8 -2.93 -22.53 6.56
N LEU A 9 -3.79 -21.62 7.00
CA LEU A 9 -3.54 -20.18 6.94
C LEU A 9 -4.66 -19.49 7.72
N VAL A 10 -4.37 -19.31 8.99
CA VAL A 10 -5.07 -18.41 9.89
C VAL A 10 -5.04 -17.02 9.23
N THR A 11 -6.21 -16.49 8.86
CA THR A 11 -6.35 -15.05 8.59
C THR A 11 -6.58 -14.42 9.95
N GLU A 12 -5.48 -14.08 10.62
CA GLU A 12 -5.48 -13.36 11.88
C GLU A 12 -6.04 -11.95 11.65
N SER A 13 -7.25 -11.73 12.16
CA SER A 13 -7.67 -10.54 12.91
C SER A 13 -6.81 -9.26 12.72
N ARG A 14 -7.01 -8.52 11.62
CA ARG A 14 -6.34 -7.22 11.36
C ARG A 14 -7.13 -6.00 11.87
N THR A 15 -8.03 -6.15 12.82
CA THR A 15 -9.04 -5.14 13.21
C THR A 15 -8.51 -3.90 13.98
N GLY A 16 -7.19 -3.63 13.96
CA GLY A 16 -6.57 -2.51 14.68
C GLY A 16 -5.91 -1.44 13.78
N LEU A 17 -5.18 -1.86 12.74
CA LEU A 17 -4.34 -0.96 11.93
C LEU A 17 -5.08 -0.34 10.74
N GLU A 18 -6.12 -1.01 10.23
CA GLU A 18 -6.78 -0.62 8.97
C GLU A 18 -7.66 0.63 9.10
N ARG A 19 -8.13 0.97 10.32
CA ARG A 19 -9.01 2.13 10.52
C ARG A 19 -8.31 3.48 10.44
N ASN A 20 -6.99 3.56 10.71
CA ASN A 20 -6.26 4.83 10.67
C ASN A 20 -5.66 5.12 9.29
N ALA A 21 -5.22 4.08 8.57
CA ALA A 21 -4.70 4.19 7.22
C ALA A 21 -5.73 4.76 6.23
N ASP A 22 -6.99 4.33 6.35
CA ASP A 22 -8.12 4.77 5.49
C ASP A 22 -8.27 6.30 5.40
N ARG A 23 -8.25 7.02 6.54
CA ARG A 23 -8.50 8.47 6.54
C ARG A 23 -7.31 9.31 6.09
N ARG A 24 -6.10 8.80 6.22
CA ARG A 24 -4.86 9.57 6.00
C ARG A 24 -4.24 9.31 4.64
N ALA A 25 -4.64 8.22 3.98
CA ALA A 25 -4.07 7.76 2.72
C ALA A 25 -5.04 7.91 1.53
N ARG A 26 -5.84 8.99 1.51
CA ARG A 26 -6.64 9.33 0.33
C ARG A 26 -5.75 9.92 -0.75
N ALA A 27 -5.81 9.35 -1.95
CA ALA A 27 -5.02 9.78 -3.10
C ALA A 27 -5.90 10.26 -4.26
N ARG A 28 -5.32 11.05 -5.16
CA ARG A 28 -5.88 11.46 -6.44
C ARG A 28 -5.01 10.96 -7.59
N LEU A 29 -5.59 10.86 -8.78
CA LEU A 29 -4.82 10.61 -10.00
C LEU A 29 -3.76 11.70 -10.19
N GLY A 30 -2.52 11.28 -10.42
CA GLY A 30 -1.36 12.15 -10.55
C GLY A 30 -0.67 12.48 -9.22
N ASP A 31 -1.21 12.10 -8.06
CA ASP A 31 -0.51 12.27 -6.79
C ASP A 31 0.74 11.38 -6.72
N GLN A 32 1.72 11.83 -5.95
CA GLN A 32 2.96 11.06 -5.76
C GLN A 32 2.91 10.32 -4.42
N ILE A 33 3.04 9.01 -4.47
CA ILE A 33 3.22 8.13 -3.32
C ILE A 33 4.68 8.06 -2.98
N ILE A 34 5.01 8.27 -1.72
CA ILE A 34 6.35 8.15 -1.16
C ILE A 34 6.26 7.13 -0.03
N VAL A 35 6.95 6.01 -0.18
CA VAL A 35 7.07 4.99 0.86
C VAL A 35 8.42 5.17 1.51
N GLU A 36 8.41 5.57 2.78
CA GLU A 36 9.63 5.66 3.57
C GLU A 36 10.07 4.26 3.97
N GLY A 37 11.35 3.95 3.74
CA GLY A 37 11.93 2.71 4.25
C GLY A 37 11.98 2.73 5.79
N PRO A 38 12.06 1.56 6.45
CA PRO A 38 12.05 1.47 7.91
C PRO A 38 13.25 2.14 8.61
N THR A 39 14.22 2.66 7.85
CA THR A 39 15.39 3.36 8.38
C THR A 39 15.87 4.41 7.38
N VAL A 40 16.32 5.56 7.88
CA VAL A 40 16.98 6.61 7.08
C VAL A 40 18.19 6.01 6.35
N GLY A 41 18.12 5.89 5.02
CA GLY A 41 19.16 5.30 4.18
C GLY A 41 18.73 4.03 3.43
N VAL A 42 17.59 3.42 3.79
CA VAL A 42 16.95 2.38 2.96
C VAL A 42 16.24 3.06 1.79
N VAL A 43 16.30 2.44 0.61
CA VAL A 43 15.76 2.98 -0.65
C VAL A 43 14.32 3.42 -0.44
N ARG A 44 14.10 4.73 -0.38
CA ARG A 44 12.76 5.32 -0.43
C ARG A 44 12.19 5.01 -1.79
N ARG A 45 10.95 4.55 -1.84
CA ARG A 45 10.30 4.23 -3.09
C ARG A 45 9.24 5.28 -3.39
N ASP A 46 9.37 5.96 -4.51
CA ASP A 46 8.35 6.87 -5.00
C ASP A 46 7.63 6.31 -6.23
N GLY A 47 6.37 6.70 -6.37
CA GLY A 47 5.56 6.35 -7.52
C GLY A 47 4.39 7.30 -7.71
N GLU A 48 3.83 7.32 -8.91
CA GLU A 48 2.68 8.15 -9.28
C GLU A 48 1.40 7.33 -9.22
N VAL A 49 0.33 7.89 -8.65
CA VAL A 49 -0.99 7.26 -8.68
C VAL A 49 -1.57 7.41 -10.08
N VAL A 50 -1.64 6.29 -10.79
CA VAL A 50 -2.15 6.22 -12.17
C VAL A 50 -3.56 5.65 -12.26
N GLY A 51 -4.09 5.11 -11.15
CA GLY A 51 -5.44 4.57 -11.06
C GLY A 51 -5.95 4.59 -9.63
N LEU A 52 -7.22 4.94 -9.43
CA LEU A 52 -7.91 4.79 -8.16
C LEU A 52 -8.94 3.67 -8.31
N HIS A 53 -8.98 2.74 -7.34
CA HIS A 53 -10.08 1.77 -7.30
C HIS A 53 -11.35 2.35 -6.68
N HIS A 54 -11.20 3.37 -5.82
CA HIS A 54 -12.30 4.05 -5.16
C HIS A 54 -12.34 5.53 -5.58
N ASP A 55 -13.53 6.01 -5.90
CA ASP A 55 -13.76 7.41 -6.29
C ASP A 55 -13.41 8.40 -5.17
N ASP A 56 -13.55 7.96 -3.91
CA ASP A 56 -13.22 8.72 -2.70
C ASP A 56 -11.70 8.82 -2.44
N GLY A 57 -10.88 8.20 -3.30
CA GLY A 57 -9.42 8.15 -3.18
C GLY A 57 -8.91 7.18 -2.11
N SER A 58 -9.79 6.40 -1.48
CA SER A 58 -9.42 5.38 -0.51
C SER A 58 -8.56 4.29 -1.16
N PRO A 59 -7.61 3.71 -0.42
CA PRO A 59 -6.86 2.55 -0.91
C PRO A 59 -7.77 1.33 -1.15
N PRO A 60 -7.37 0.41 -2.05
CA PRO A 60 -6.12 0.40 -2.80
C PRO A 60 -6.12 1.30 -4.04
N TYR A 61 -4.93 1.61 -4.56
CA TYR A 61 -4.75 2.38 -5.80
C TYR A 61 -3.59 1.83 -6.63
N ASP A 62 -3.63 2.08 -7.94
CA ASP A 62 -2.59 1.68 -8.88
C ASP A 62 -1.47 2.72 -8.90
N VAL A 63 -0.27 2.29 -8.51
CA VAL A 63 0.93 3.13 -8.46
C VAL A 63 1.89 2.72 -9.53
N ARG A 64 2.31 3.67 -10.36
CA ARG A 64 3.45 3.53 -11.27
C ARG A 64 4.72 3.93 -10.53
N TRP A 65 5.54 2.94 -10.18
CA TRP A 65 6.79 3.18 -9.47
C TRP A 65 7.84 3.83 -10.38
N SER A 66 8.51 4.87 -9.89
CA SER A 66 9.58 5.54 -10.64
C SER A 66 10.83 4.68 -10.78
N ASP A 67 11.11 3.83 -9.78
CA ASP A 67 12.28 2.92 -9.76
C ASP A 67 12.23 1.85 -10.86
N THR A 68 11.08 1.17 -11.01
CA THR A 68 10.93 0.05 -11.96
C THR A 68 10.08 0.41 -13.18
N GLY A 69 9.41 1.55 -13.19
CA GLY A 69 8.40 1.93 -14.20
C GLY A 69 7.13 1.08 -14.18
N LYS A 70 7.00 0.11 -13.26
CA LYS A 70 5.88 -0.82 -13.23
C LYS A 70 4.68 -0.25 -12.48
N VAL A 71 3.49 -0.54 -13.00
CA VAL A 71 2.23 -0.29 -12.30
C VAL A 71 1.90 -1.49 -11.43
N THR A 72 1.62 -1.25 -10.14
CA THR A 72 1.17 -2.28 -9.22
C THR A 72 0.08 -1.75 -8.30
N LEU A 73 -0.84 -2.63 -7.91
CA LEU A 73 -1.81 -2.34 -6.85
C LEU A 73 -1.07 -2.12 -5.52
N PHE A 74 -1.29 -0.95 -4.91
CA PHE A 74 -0.61 -0.55 -3.68
C PHE A 74 -1.61 -0.35 -2.53
N PHE A 75 -1.20 -0.83 -1.36
CA PHE A 75 -1.90 -0.66 -0.10
C PHE A 75 -1.01 0.18 0.82
N PRO A 76 -1.34 1.45 1.08
CA PRO A 76 -0.55 2.30 1.96
C PRO A 76 -0.50 1.75 3.38
N GLY A 77 0.72 1.61 3.88
CA GLY A 77 0.99 1.39 5.30
C GLY A 77 1.13 2.72 6.05
N PRO A 78 1.44 2.68 7.36
CA PRO A 78 1.65 3.87 8.18
C PRO A 78 2.82 4.76 7.72
N ASP A 79 3.81 4.16 7.03
CA ASP A 79 5.00 4.85 6.51
C ASP A 79 4.83 5.34 5.05
N ALA A 80 3.61 5.22 4.50
CA ALA A 80 3.29 5.71 3.17
C ALA A 80 2.71 7.12 3.24
N HIS A 81 3.32 8.04 2.51
CA HIS A 81 2.92 9.43 2.42
C HIS A 81 2.46 9.75 1.01
N ILE A 82 1.33 10.46 0.91
CA ILE A 82 0.79 10.96 -0.36
C ILE A 82 1.14 12.43 -0.47
N ARG A 83 1.92 12.76 -1.50
CA ARG A 83 2.29 14.13 -1.84
C ARG A 83 1.38 14.60 -2.96
N HIS A 84 0.52 15.56 -2.61
CA HIS A 84 -0.30 16.27 -3.57
C HIS A 84 0.56 17.33 -4.27
N LEU A 85 0.56 17.34 -5.60
CA LEU A 85 1.27 18.32 -6.42
C LEU A 85 0.34 19.44 -6.90
#